data_AF-A0A8T7FMQ8-F1
#
_entry.id   AF-A0A8T7FMQ8-F1
#
_cell.length_a   1.000
_cell.length_b   1.000
_cell.length_c   1.000
_cell.angle_alpha   90.00
_cell.angle_beta   90.00
_cell.angle_gamma   90.00
#
_symmetry.space_group_name_H-M   'P 1'
#
loop_
_entity.id
_entity.type
_entity.pdbx_description
1 polymer ?
#
loop_
_entity_poly.entity_id
_entity_poly.type
_entity_poly.pdbx_seq_one_letter_code
_entity_poly.pdbx_strand_id
1 'polypeptide(L)'
;MALFQKGSVRGKLILAGTLAYFLYTYAAFSFGAAYNIVFLAYVALFTLSLFAFILTLMAIDIPALPGRFSPHLPRRTIVTFLFVVGIFLLFAWLGRIVPALLSNQPPIGLESNSTLVIQVLDLGLIMPIAFLSGILLWKQRPWGYLLASIVLVKGFTMLLAVSAMAVTMALAGVQVSIGEAIMFPSLALIDIGITTMLLKNVSDPVGA
;
A
#
# COMPACT_ATOMS: atom_id res chain seq x y z
N MET A 1 -21.35 6.72 -1.70
CA MET A 1 -21.92 6.07 -2.90
C MET A 1 -21.75 6.90 -4.19
N ALA A 2 -21.27 8.17 -4.15
CA ALA A 2 -21.11 9.04 -5.32
C ALA A 2 -19.86 8.77 -6.20
N LEU A 3 -18.89 7.96 -5.73
CA LEU A 3 -17.64 7.68 -6.45
C LEU A 3 -17.72 6.48 -7.42
N PHE A 4 -18.83 5.76 -7.42
CA PHE A 4 -19.05 4.61 -8.31
C PHE A 4 -20.01 4.96 -9.45
N GLN A 5 -19.80 6.11 -10.07
CA GLN A 5 -20.38 6.36 -11.39
C GLN A 5 -19.63 5.48 -12.40
N LYS A 6 -20.38 4.79 -13.27
CA LYS A 6 -19.86 3.95 -14.35
C LYS A 6 -19.06 4.81 -15.33
N GLY A 7 -17.79 5.09 -15.02
CA GLY A 7 -16.93 5.95 -15.84
C GLY A 7 -15.85 6.73 -15.10
N SER A 8 -15.97 6.92 -13.78
CA SER A 8 -14.97 7.69 -13.01
C SER A 8 -13.62 6.96 -12.99
N VAL A 9 -12.61 7.62 -13.56
CA VAL A 9 -11.21 7.16 -13.50
C VAL A 9 -10.73 7.25 -12.05
N ARG A 10 -11.08 8.34 -11.37
CA ARG A 10 -10.74 8.55 -9.96
C ARG A 10 -11.29 7.43 -9.07
N GLY A 11 -12.55 7.07 -9.25
CA GLY A 11 -13.21 5.98 -8.53
C GLY A 11 -12.50 4.63 -8.75
N LYS A 12 -12.12 4.33 -10.00
CA LYS A 12 -11.37 3.11 -10.34
C LYS A 12 -9.99 3.06 -9.67
N LEU A 13 -9.27 4.19 -9.62
CA LEU A 13 -7.96 4.28 -8.97
C LEU A 13 -8.06 4.07 -7.45
N ILE A 14 -9.05 4.70 -6.80
CA ILE A 14 -9.33 4.52 -5.36
C ILE A 14 -9.71 3.07 -5.07
N LEU A 15 -10.57 2.47 -5.91
CA LEU A 15 -10.96 1.07 -5.77
C LEU A 15 -9.77 0.14 -5.91
N ALA A 16 -8.93 0.33 -6.94
CA ALA A 16 -7.74 -0.49 -7.14
C ALA A 16 -6.79 -0.41 -5.94
N GLY A 17 -6.52 0.78 -5.41
CA GLY A 17 -5.70 0.95 -4.22
C GLY A 17 -6.29 0.32 -2.96
N THR A 18 -7.60 0.48 -2.75
CA THR A 18 -8.32 -0.16 -1.63
C THR A 18 -8.23 -1.69 -1.75
N LEU A 19 -8.49 -2.25 -2.93
CA LEU A 19 -8.38 -3.68 -3.17
C LEU A 19 -6.95 -4.18 -2.98
N ALA A 20 -5.94 -3.40 -3.35
CA ALA A 20 -4.54 -3.74 -3.06
C ALA A 20 -4.23 -3.78 -1.56
N TYR A 21 -4.84 -2.91 -0.74
CA TYR A 21 -4.75 -2.98 0.72
C TYR A 21 -5.39 -4.26 1.27
N PHE A 22 -6.60 -4.61 0.82
CA PHE A 22 -7.26 -5.86 1.21
C PHE A 22 -6.43 -7.08 0.78
N LEU A 23 -5.97 -7.10 -0.46
CA LEU A 23 -5.15 -8.17 -1.01
C LEU A 23 -3.88 -8.38 -0.20
N TYR A 24 -3.16 -7.30 0.10
CA TYR A 24 -1.96 -7.35 0.93
C TYR A 24 -2.25 -7.88 2.34
N THR A 25 -3.28 -7.32 2.99
CA THR A 25 -3.62 -7.64 4.38
C THR A 25 -4.04 -9.09 4.53
N TYR A 26 -4.95 -9.56 3.66
CA TYR A 26 -5.45 -10.93 3.74
C TYR A 26 -4.50 -11.96 3.16
N ALA A 27 -3.55 -11.58 2.28
CA ALA A 27 -2.40 -12.43 1.97
C ALA A 27 -1.55 -12.64 3.23
N ALA A 28 -1.21 -11.57 3.96
CA ALA A 28 -0.43 -11.68 5.19
C ALA A 28 -1.12 -12.56 6.24
N PHE A 29 -2.43 -12.41 6.45
CA PHE A 29 -3.18 -13.30 7.35
C PHE A 29 -3.26 -14.74 6.82
N SER A 30 -3.51 -14.95 5.53
CA SER A 30 -3.67 -16.31 4.97
C SER A 30 -2.37 -17.12 5.02
N PHE A 31 -1.22 -16.46 4.87
CA PHE A 31 0.09 -17.12 4.84
C PHE A 31 0.87 -17.04 6.16
N GLY A 32 0.50 -16.14 7.08
CA GLY A 32 1.30 -15.86 8.28
C GLY A 32 0.50 -15.73 9.59
N ALA A 33 -0.82 -15.93 9.59
CA ALA A 33 -1.56 -16.03 10.85
C ALA A 33 -1.54 -17.46 11.38
N ALA A 34 -1.52 -17.60 12.71
CA ALA A 34 -1.76 -18.86 13.36
C ALA A 34 -3.17 -19.39 13.00
N TYR A 35 -3.27 -20.68 12.72
CA TYR A 35 -4.53 -21.34 12.33
C TYR A 35 -5.63 -21.11 13.38
N ASN A 36 -6.81 -20.74 12.93
CA ASN A 36 -7.95 -20.43 13.80
C ASN A 36 -9.29 -20.56 13.04
N ILE A 37 -10.41 -20.41 13.76
CA ILE A 37 -11.77 -20.62 13.23
C ILE A 37 -12.15 -19.71 12.05
N VAL A 38 -11.56 -18.52 11.94
CA VAL A 38 -11.85 -17.58 10.84
C VAL A 38 -10.88 -17.71 9.66
N PHE A 39 -10.03 -18.74 9.63
CA PHE A 39 -9.05 -18.98 8.56
C PHE A 39 -9.68 -18.94 7.15
N LEU A 40 -10.82 -19.60 6.95
CA LEU A 40 -11.50 -19.61 5.65
C LEU A 40 -11.99 -18.20 5.23
N ALA A 41 -12.27 -17.32 6.18
CA ALA A 41 -12.63 -15.94 5.87
C ALA A 41 -11.43 -15.15 5.34
N TYR A 42 -10.22 -15.38 5.88
CA TYR A 42 -8.99 -14.77 5.35
C TYR A 42 -8.76 -15.19 3.89
N VAL A 43 -8.90 -16.50 3.61
CA VAL A 43 -8.73 -17.06 2.26
C VAL A 43 -9.77 -16.51 1.29
N ALA A 44 -11.03 -16.40 1.71
CA ALA A 44 -12.09 -15.82 0.89
C ALA A 44 -11.82 -14.35 0.56
N LEU A 45 -11.43 -13.54 1.56
CA LEU A 45 -11.13 -12.12 1.36
C LEU A 45 -9.88 -11.92 0.51
N PHE A 46 -8.83 -12.74 0.68
CA PHE A 46 -7.67 -12.76 -0.19
C PHE A 46 -8.05 -13.05 -1.65
N THR A 47 -8.82 -14.11 -1.87
CA THR A 47 -9.19 -14.57 -3.22
C THR A 47 -10.10 -13.56 -3.92
N LEU A 48 -11.13 -13.07 -3.22
CA LEU A 48 -12.06 -12.08 -3.76
C LEU A 48 -11.36 -10.75 -4.06
N SER A 49 -10.47 -10.28 -3.17
CA SER A 49 -9.72 -9.05 -3.42
C SER A 49 -8.72 -9.21 -4.57
N LEU A 50 -8.08 -10.37 -4.73
CA LEU A 50 -7.20 -10.66 -5.86
C LEU A 50 -7.94 -10.55 -7.20
N PHE A 51 -9.04 -11.29 -7.36
CA PHE A 51 -9.79 -11.27 -8.61
C PHE A 51 -10.48 -9.93 -8.86
N ALA A 52 -11.03 -9.29 -7.84
CA ALA A 52 -11.59 -7.95 -7.98
C ALA A 52 -10.51 -6.91 -8.36
N PHE A 53 -9.29 -7.03 -7.82
CA PHE A 53 -8.17 -6.17 -8.18
C PHE A 53 -7.81 -6.34 -9.64
N ILE A 54 -7.63 -7.58 -10.12
CA ILE A 54 -7.34 -7.90 -11.53
C ILE A 54 -8.43 -7.33 -12.45
N LEU A 55 -9.70 -7.58 -12.16
CA LEU A 55 -10.83 -7.05 -12.95
C LEU A 55 -10.86 -5.52 -12.97
N THR A 56 -10.52 -4.88 -11.85
CA THR A 56 -10.44 -3.41 -11.76
C THR A 56 -9.30 -2.88 -12.63
N LEU A 57 -8.13 -3.52 -12.63
CA LEU A 57 -7.01 -3.15 -13.49
C LEU A 57 -7.37 -3.30 -14.98
N MET A 58 -8.03 -4.40 -15.36
CA MET A 58 -8.49 -4.63 -16.73
C MET A 58 -9.54 -3.62 -17.21
N ALA A 59 -10.29 -3.03 -16.27
CA ALA A 59 -11.31 -2.01 -16.57
C ALA A 59 -10.74 -0.58 -16.70
N ILE A 60 -9.45 -0.37 -16.42
CA ILE A 60 -8.78 0.93 -16.55
C ILE A 60 -8.10 1.00 -17.92
N ASP A 61 -8.41 2.04 -18.70
CA ASP A 61 -7.68 2.36 -19.92
C ASP A 61 -6.33 2.98 -19.55
N ILE A 62 -5.33 2.12 -19.36
CA ILE A 62 -3.99 2.50 -18.92
C ILE A 62 -3.35 3.49 -19.91
N PRO A 63 -3.30 3.23 -21.22
CA PRO A 63 -2.71 4.17 -22.20
C PRO A 63 -3.29 5.59 -22.14
N ALA A 64 -4.57 5.75 -21.80
CA ALA A 64 -5.20 7.06 -21.68
C ALA A 64 -4.86 7.83 -20.39
N LEU A 65 -4.30 7.17 -19.36
CA LEU A 65 -4.06 7.79 -18.05
C LEU A 65 -3.22 9.08 -18.10
N PRO A 66 -2.12 9.20 -18.86
CA PRO A 66 -1.35 10.45 -18.90
C PRO A 66 -2.20 11.67 -19.29
N GLY A 67 -3.20 11.50 -20.15
CA GLY A 67 -4.13 12.55 -20.57
C GLY A 67 -5.28 12.81 -19.57
N ARG A 68 -5.45 11.96 -18.56
CA ARG A 68 -6.45 12.13 -17.48
C ARG A 68 -5.90 12.86 -16.26
N PHE A 69 -4.59 13.12 -16.22
CA PHE A 69 -3.95 13.87 -15.15
C PHE A 69 -3.58 15.27 -15.61
N SER A 70 -3.85 16.26 -14.76
CA SER A 70 -3.46 17.65 -14.99
C SER A 70 -1.95 17.79 -15.18
N PRO A 71 -1.49 18.70 -16.07
CA PRO A 71 -0.07 19.06 -16.19
C PRO A 71 0.55 19.56 -14.87
N HIS A 72 -0.27 20.11 -13.96
CA HIS A 72 0.14 20.66 -12.67
C HIS A 72 0.29 19.61 -11.56
N LEU A 73 0.17 18.31 -11.88
CA LEU A 73 0.40 17.23 -10.92
C LEU A 73 1.77 17.42 -10.23
N PRO A 74 1.85 17.46 -8.88
CA PRO A 74 3.11 17.60 -8.14
C PRO A 74 3.94 16.31 -8.18
N ARG A 75 4.40 15.95 -9.39
CA ARG A 75 5.12 14.70 -9.68
C ARG A 75 6.36 14.54 -8.82
N ARG A 76 7.15 15.62 -8.65
CA ARG A 76 8.37 15.62 -7.82
C ARG A 76 8.08 15.16 -6.40
N THR A 77 7.04 15.70 -5.78
CA THR A 77 6.62 15.33 -4.42
C THR A 77 6.21 13.86 -4.35
N ILE A 78 5.35 13.42 -5.27
CA ILE A 78 4.88 12.02 -5.31
C ILE A 78 6.04 11.05 -5.52
N VAL A 79 6.91 11.32 -6.49
CA VAL A 79 8.07 10.47 -6.78
C VAL A 79 9.01 10.42 -5.59
N THR A 80 9.33 11.57 -4.99
CA THR A 80 10.20 11.61 -3.80
C THR A 80 9.61 10.79 -2.66
N PHE A 81 8.32 10.94 -2.40
CA PHE A 81 7.63 10.17 -1.36
C PHE A 81 7.67 8.66 -1.62
N LEU A 82 7.38 8.22 -2.84
CA LEU A 82 7.45 6.80 -3.23
C LEU A 82 8.87 6.22 -3.05
N PHE A 83 9.90 6.98 -3.39
CA PHE A 83 11.29 6.58 -3.14
C PHE A 83 11.61 6.51 -1.64
N VAL A 84 11.17 7.49 -0.86
CA VAL A 84 11.35 7.48 0.60
C VAL A 84 10.68 6.25 1.23
N VAL A 85 9.46 5.91 0.81
CA VAL A 85 8.75 4.69 1.27
C VAL A 85 9.53 3.43 0.89
N GLY A 86 9.99 3.32 -0.36
CA GLY A 86 10.78 2.16 -0.81
C GLY A 86 12.09 2.02 -0.01
N ILE A 87 12.82 3.13 0.18
CA ILE A 87 14.07 3.17 0.94
C ILE A 87 13.82 2.80 2.41
N PHE A 88 12.76 3.34 3.01
CA PHE A 88 12.37 3.03 4.38
C PHE A 88 12.11 1.53 4.56
N LEU A 89 11.30 0.91 3.69
CA LEU A 89 11.02 -0.53 3.75
C LEU A 89 12.28 -1.37 3.55
N LEU A 90 13.13 -1.00 2.59
CA LEU A 90 14.40 -1.69 2.33
C LEU A 90 15.26 -1.74 3.60
N PHE A 91 15.53 -0.58 4.21
CA PHE A 91 16.40 -0.51 5.37
C PHE A 91 15.76 -1.07 6.64
N ALA A 92 14.46 -0.87 6.84
CA ALA A 92 13.75 -1.43 7.98
C ALA A 92 13.82 -2.97 7.98
N TRP A 93 13.61 -3.60 6.82
CA TRP A 93 13.61 -5.07 6.74
C TRP A 93 15.00 -5.67 6.64
N LEU A 94 15.94 -5.05 5.92
CA LEU A 94 17.34 -5.49 5.96
C LEU A 94 17.94 -5.34 7.36
N GLY A 95 17.60 -4.29 8.10
CA GLY A 95 18.04 -4.09 9.48
C GLY A 95 17.53 -5.17 10.44
N ARG A 96 16.46 -5.89 10.10
CA ARG A 96 15.95 -7.02 10.87
C ARG A 96 16.51 -8.36 10.40
N ILE A 97 16.68 -8.54 9.08
CA ILE A 97 17.09 -9.81 8.47
C ILE A 97 18.61 -10.00 8.54
N VAL A 98 19.39 -8.99 8.16
CA VAL A 98 20.85 -9.12 8.03
C VAL A 98 21.53 -9.44 9.38
N PRO A 99 21.21 -8.77 10.50
CA PRO A 99 21.83 -9.12 11.78
C PRO A 99 21.51 -10.56 12.20
N ALA A 100 20.27 -11.01 12.01
CA ALA A 100 19.85 -12.37 12.33
C ALA A 100 20.62 -13.43 11.55
N LEU A 101 20.84 -13.19 10.24
CA LEU A 101 21.67 -14.04 9.39
C LEU A 101 23.12 -14.09 9.84
N LEU A 102 23.71 -12.93 10.18
CA LEU A 102 25.10 -12.84 10.63
C LEU A 102 25.32 -13.49 12.01
N SER A 103 24.34 -13.39 12.91
CA SER A 103 24.41 -13.98 14.25
C SER A 103 23.94 -15.45 14.30
N ASN A 104 23.42 -15.98 13.19
CA ASN A 104 22.77 -17.29 13.12
C ASN A 104 21.68 -17.48 14.20
N GLN A 105 20.86 -16.44 14.39
CA GLN A 105 19.75 -16.41 15.36
C GLN A 105 18.44 -16.16 14.62
N PRO A 106 17.29 -16.60 15.18
CA PRO A 106 15.99 -16.23 14.63
C PRO A 106 15.81 -14.70 14.57
N PRO A 107 15.26 -14.15 13.48
CA PRO A 107 15.01 -12.72 13.39
C PRO A 107 13.95 -12.26 14.39
N ILE A 108 14.10 -11.02 14.88
CA ILE A 108 13.11 -10.39 15.75
C ILE A 108 11.76 -10.34 15.03
N GLY A 109 10.68 -10.72 15.72
CA GLY A 109 9.33 -10.72 15.14
C GLY A 109 9.00 -11.96 14.28
N LEU A 110 9.81 -13.03 14.37
CA LEU A 110 9.45 -14.33 13.82
C LEU A 110 8.25 -14.95 14.56
N GLU A 111 8.20 -14.77 15.88
CA GLU A 111 7.09 -15.23 16.75
C GLU A 111 6.70 -16.69 16.49
N SER A 112 5.42 -16.99 16.26
CA SER A 112 4.90 -18.33 15.94
C SER A 112 5.07 -18.72 14.46
N ASN A 113 5.60 -17.83 13.63
CA ASN A 113 5.76 -18.11 12.21
C ASN A 113 7.04 -18.89 11.93
N SER A 114 7.01 -19.69 10.86
CA SER A 114 8.21 -20.36 10.35
C SER A 114 9.07 -19.44 9.48
N THR A 115 8.54 -18.28 9.06
CA THR A 115 9.22 -17.31 8.21
C THR A 115 8.64 -15.90 8.35
N LEU A 116 9.27 -14.93 7.69
CA LEU A 116 8.96 -13.50 7.74
C LEU A 116 8.03 -13.08 6.59
N VAL A 117 6.75 -13.46 6.67
CA VAL A 117 5.75 -13.24 5.59
C VAL A 117 5.61 -11.77 5.19
N ILE A 118 5.53 -10.87 6.18
CA ILE A 118 5.39 -9.42 5.94
C ILE A 118 6.61 -8.88 5.19
N GLN A 119 7.81 -9.29 5.58
CA GLN A 119 9.06 -8.84 4.97
C GLN A 119 9.19 -9.35 3.54
N VAL A 120 8.72 -10.57 3.26
CA VAL A 120 8.64 -11.11 1.88
C VAL A 120 7.70 -10.26 1.04
N LEU A 121 6.51 -9.90 1.53
CA LEU A 121 5.57 -9.06 0.80
C LEU A 121 6.13 -7.65 0.57
N ASP A 122 6.75 -7.05 1.58
CA ASP A 122 7.25 -5.69 1.47
C ASP A 122 8.49 -5.59 0.58
N LEU A 123 9.49 -6.46 0.76
CA LEU A 123 10.71 -6.45 -0.06
C LEU A 123 10.47 -7.02 -1.47
N GLY A 124 9.59 -8.02 -1.60
CA GLY A 124 9.30 -8.67 -2.87
C GLY A 124 8.31 -7.91 -3.75
N LEU A 125 7.39 -7.14 -3.15
CA LEU A 125 6.29 -6.49 -3.88
C LEU A 125 6.22 -4.98 -3.64
N ILE A 126 6.10 -4.54 -2.39
CA ILE A 126 5.79 -3.12 -2.11
C ILE A 126 6.96 -2.19 -2.44
N MET A 127 8.16 -2.52 -1.97
CA MET A 127 9.37 -1.75 -2.23
C MET A 127 9.69 -1.65 -3.73
N PRO A 128 9.73 -2.76 -4.52
CA PRO A 128 9.98 -2.67 -5.95
C PRO A 128 8.92 -1.85 -6.69
N ILE A 129 7.64 -2.02 -6.34
CA ILE A 129 6.54 -1.24 -6.96
C ILE A 129 6.64 0.24 -6.59
N ALA A 130 7.06 0.59 -5.37
CA ALA A 130 7.27 1.98 -4.96
C ALA A 130 8.36 2.65 -5.83
N PHE A 131 9.50 2.00 -6.03
CA PHE A 131 10.53 2.53 -6.92
C PHE A 131 10.08 2.57 -8.38
N LEU A 132 9.48 1.49 -8.88
CA LEU A 132 9.04 1.40 -10.26
C LEU A 132 7.97 2.46 -10.58
N SER A 133 7.00 2.65 -9.68
CA SER A 133 5.96 3.68 -9.82
C SER A 133 6.57 5.09 -9.83
N GLY A 134 7.53 5.38 -8.94
CA GLY A 134 8.26 6.64 -8.95
C GLY A 134 9.01 6.89 -10.26
N ILE A 135 9.77 5.90 -10.75
CA ILE A 135 10.53 5.99 -12.01
C ILE A 135 9.59 6.19 -13.20
N LEU A 136 8.52 5.42 -13.28
CA LEU A 136 7.57 5.49 -14.40
C LEU A 136 6.76 6.80 -14.38
N LEU A 137 6.37 7.29 -13.20
CA LEU A 137 5.65 8.55 -13.06
C LEU A 137 6.55 9.74 -13.44
N TRP A 138 7.83 9.69 -13.05
CA TRP A 138 8.85 10.66 -13.48
C TRP A 138 8.97 10.71 -15.00
N LYS A 139 9.03 9.53 -15.63
CA LYS A 139 9.06 9.36 -17.09
C LYS A 139 7.70 9.60 -17.77
N GLN A 140 6.67 9.99 -17.01
CA GLN A 140 5.31 10.24 -17.49
C GLN A 140 4.69 9.05 -18.23
N ARG A 141 5.10 7.82 -17.91
CA ARG A 141 4.58 6.61 -18.54
C ARG A 141 3.20 6.26 -17.98
N PRO A 142 2.28 5.72 -18.80
CA PRO A 142 0.92 5.32 -18.38
C PRO A 142 0.87 4.55 -17.04
N TRP A 143 1.70 3.53 -16.92
CA TRP A 143 1.82 2.69 -15.72
C TRP A 143 2.27 3.45 -14.46
N GLY A 144 3.02 4.55 -14.61
CA GLY A 144 3.46 5.36 -13.48
C GLY A 144 2.29 6.01 -12.75
N TYR A 145 1.29 6.50 -13.49
CA TYR A 145 0.09 7.09 -12.90
C TYR A 145 -0.77 6.05 -12.19
N LEU A 146 -0.94 4.87 -12.80
CA LEU A 146 -1.70 3.77 -12.22
C LEU A 146 -1.06 3.28 -10.92
N LEU A 147 0.22 2.89 -10.98
CA LEU A 147 0.92 2.30 -9.85
C LEU A 147 1.10 3.31 -8.71
N ALA A 148 1.43 4.57 -9.00
CA ALA A 148 1.52 5.60 -7.97
C ALA A 148 0.18 5.79 -7.25
N SER A 149 -0.94 5.82 -7.99
CA SER A 149 -2.28 5.94 -7.40
C SER A 149 -2.60 4.76 -6.49
N ILE A 150 -2.30 3.53 -6.94
CA ILE A 150 -2.53 2.31 -6.16
C ILE A 150 -1.67 2.30 -4.89
N VAL A 151 -0.37 2.59 -5.01
CA VAL A 151 0.57 2.57 -3.88
C VAL A 151 0.20 3.61 -2.84
N LEU A 152 -0.16 4.84 -3.25
CA LEU A 152 -0.56 5.91 -2.33
C LEU A 152 -1.87 5.57 -1.61
N VAL A 153 -2.89 5.10 -2.35
CA VAL A 153 -4.17 4.73 -1.73
C VAL A 153 -4.03 3.53 -0.80
N LYS A 154 -3.28 2.50 -1.20
CA LYS A 154 -2.92 1.37 -0.33
C LYS A 154 -2.08 1.82 0.87
N GLY A 155 -1.17 2.76 0.64
CA GLY A 155 -0.22 3.28 1.62
C GLY A 155 -0.96 3.92 2.78
N PHE A 156 -1.79 4.93 2.51
CA PHE A 156 -2.47 5.64 3.59
C PHE A 156 -3.48 4.75 4.33
N THR A 157 -4.17 3.84 3.63
CA THR A 157 -5.11 2.90 4.27
C THR A 157 -4.38 1.94 5.20
N MET A 158 -3.22 1.42 4.77
CA MET A 158 -2.34 0.60 5.61
C MET A 158 -1.80 1.39 6.82
N LEU A 159 -1.31 2.61 6.60
CA LEU A 159 -0.76 3.45 7.66
C LEU A 159 -1.81 3.81 8.71
N LEU A 160 -3.05 4.07 8.29
CA LEU A 160 -4.18 4.26 9.19
C LEU A 160 -4.51 2.99 9.97
N ALA A 161 -4.51 1.82 9.33
CA ALA A 161 -4.76 0.54 10.01
C ALA A 161 -3.69 0.24 11.07
N VAL A 162 -2.41 0.45 10.75
CA VAL A 162 -1.30 0.28 11.71
C VAL A 162 -1.38 1.30 12.84
N SER A 163 -1.75 2.55 12.53
CA SER A 163 -1.96 3.58 13.55
C SER A 163 -3.11 3.22 14.51
N ALA A 164 -4.22 2.72 13.97
CA ALA A 164 -5.35 2.26 14.77
C ALA A 164 -4.95 1.06 15.65
N MET A 165 -4.21 0.10 15.10
CA MET A 165 -3.65 -1.03 15.85
C MET A 165 -2.78 -0.55 17.01
N ALA A 166 -1.87 0.40 16.77
CA ALA A 166 -1.01 0.98 17.81
C ALA A 166 -1.84 1.64 18.94
N VAL A 167 -2.88 2.39 18.59
CA VAL A 167 -3.79 2.98 19.59
C VAL A 167 -4.51 1.90 20.38
N THR A 168 -5.05 0.86 19.72
CA THR A 168 -5.74 -0.25 20.41
C THR A 168 -4.80 -1.03 21.33
N MET A 169 -3.56 -1.28 20.90
CA MET A 169 -2.54 -1.92 21.73
C MET A 169 -2.25 -1.08 22.98
N ALA A 170 -2.06 0.23 22.82
CA ALA A 170 -1.83 1.14 23.96
C ALA A 170 -3.02 1.16 24.92
N LEU A 171 -4.26 1.20 24.41
CA LEU A 171 -5.48 1.12 25.23
C LEU A 171 -5.63 -0.22 25.97
N ALA A 172 -5.11 -1.30 25.39
CA ALA A 172 -5.06 -2.63 26.01
C ALA A 172 -3.88 -2.81 26.99
N GLY A 173 -3.08 -1.77 27.23
CA GLY A 173 -1.92 -1.81 28.12
C GLY A 173 -0.68 -2.51 27.53
N VAL A 174 -0.69 -2.80 26.22
CA VAL A 174 0.47 -3.36 25.52
C VAL A 174 1.48 -2.24 25.24
N GLN A 175 2.76 -2.48 25.50
CA GLN A 175 3.80 -1.51 25.20
C GLN A 175 3.91 -1.29 23.69
N VAL A 176 3.75 -0.04 23.27
CA VAL A 176 3.93 0.41 21.88
C VAL A 176 5.15 1.31 21.85
N SER A 177 6.03 1.10 20.89
CA SER A 177 7.20 1.97 20.78
C SER A 177 6.78 3.40 20.41
N ILE A 178 7.46 4.40 20.98
CA ILE A 178 7.22 5.82 20.65
C ILE A 178 7.39 6.07 19.15
N GLY A 179 8.33 5.34 18.52
CA GLY A 179 8.54 5.34 17.08
C GLY A 179 7.26 4.95 16.33
N GLU A 180 6.63 3.83 16.65
CA GLU A 180 5.40 3.39 15.99
C GLU A 180 4.22 4.32 16.27
N ALA A 181 4.10 4.81 17.51
CA ALA A 181 3.00 5.66 17.95
C ALA A 181 2.99 7.05 17.28
N ILE A 182 4.15 7.58 16.89
CA ILE A 182 4.26 8.93 16.28
C ILE A 182 4.51 8.84 14.77
N MET A 183 5.39 7.93 14.35
CA MET A 183 5.83 7.85 12.95
C MET A 183 4.69 7.42 12.03
N PHE A 184 3.94 6.38 12.37
CA PHE A 184 2.88 5.87 11.48
C PHE A 184 1.71 6.84 11.30
N PRO A 185 1.18 7.49 12.35
CA PRO A 185 0.15 8.52 12.17
C PRO A 185 0.65 9.71 11.36
N SER A 186 1.89 10.15 11.59
CA SER A 186 2.49 11.27 10.85
C SER A 186 2.64 10.93 9.36
N LEU A 187 3.15 9.74 9.05
CA LEU A 187 3.24 9.26 7.67
C LEU A 187 1.86 9.10 7.03
N ALA A 188 0.86 8.62 7.78
CA ALA A 188 -0.52 8.51 7.28
C ALA A 188 -1.06 9.87 6.83
N LEU A 189 -0.87 10.93 7.63
CA LEU A 189 -1.32 12.28 7.29
C LEU A 189 -0.60 12.83 6.06
N ILE A 190 0.71 12.59 5.94
CA ILE A 190 1.49 12.99 4.76
C ILE A 190 0.98 12.27 3.51
N ASP A 191 0.77 10.94 3.59
CA ASP A 191 0.30 10.14 2.47
C ASP A 191 -1.13 10.53 2.06
N ILE A 192 -2.03 10.81 3.01
CA ILE A 192 -3.36 11.36 2.74
C ILE A 192 -3.25 12.69 1.99
N GLY A 193 -2.34 13.57 2.40
CA GLY A 193 -2.09 14.85 1.72
C GLY A 193 -1.65 14.65 0.27
N ILE A 194 -0.66 13.79 0.05
CA ILE A 194 -0.11 13.49 -1.29
C ILE A 194 -1.14 12.77 -2.16
N THR A 195 -1.86 11.80 -1.62
CA THR A 195 -2.97 11.11 -2.29
C THR A 195 -4.06 12.10 -2.69
N THR A 196 -4.41 13.03 -1.81
CA THR A 196 -5.40 14.07 -2.10
C THR A 196 -4.92 14.99 -3.22
N MET A 197 -3.65 15.39 -3.22
CA MET A 197 -3.05 16.16 -4.32
C MET A 197 -3.08 15.39 -5.64
N LEU A 198 -2.73 14.11 -5.63
CA LEU A 198 -2.79 13.25 -6.82
C LEU A 198 -4.22 13.18 -7.35
N LEU A 199 -5.19 12.81 -6.50
CA LEU A 199 -6.57 12.62 -6.90
C LEU A 199 -7.22 13.92 -7.35
N LYS A 200 -6.88 15.08 -6.76
CA LYS A 200 -7.34 16.42 -7.21
C LYS A 200 -6.91 16.77 -8.63
N ASN A 201 -5.84 16.16 -9.12
CA ASN A 201 -5.33 16.35 -10.46
C ASN A 201 -5.88 15.31 -11.46
N VAL A 202 -6.81 14.43 -11.07
CA VAL A 202 -7.48 13.49 -11.97
C VAL A 202 -8.74 14.11 -12.54
N SER A 203 -8.86 14.10 -13.87
CA SER A 203 -10.05 14.53 -14.60
C SER A 203 -10.92 13.32 -14.94
N ASP A 204 -12.13 13.28 -14.39
CA ASP A 204 -13.15 12.33 -14.82
C ASP A 204 -13.80 12.81 -16.14
N PRO A 205 -14.34 11.90 -16.98
CA PRO A 205 -15.07 12.29 -18.18
C PRO A 205 -16.23 13.23 -17.82
N VAL A 206 -16.42 14.29 -18.61
CA VAL A 206 -17.60 15.16 -18.48
C VAL A 206 -18.86 14.33 -18.74
N GLY A 207 -19.72 14.18 -17.73
CA GLY A 207 -20.99 13.45 -17.83
C GLY A 207 -21.09 12.13 -17.04
N ALA A 208 -20.21 11.89 -16.06
CA ALA A 208 -20.36 10.79 -15.10
C ALA A 208 -21.46 11.08 -14.06
#